data_AF-A0A0J6RYN2-F1
#
_entry.id   AF-A0A0J6RYN2-F1
#
_cell.length_a   1.000
_cell.length_b   1.000
_cell.length_c   1.000
_cell.angle_alpha   90.00
_cell.angle_beta   90.00
_cell.angle_gamma   90.00
#
_symmetry.space_group_name_H-M   'P 1'
#
loop_
_entity.id
_entity.type
_entity.pdbx_description
1 polymer ?
#
loop_
_entity_poly.entity_id
_entity_poly.type
_entity_poly.pdbx_seq_one_letter_code
_entity_poly.pdbx_strand_id
1 'polypeptide(L)' 'MVAVSVGDAPLDPARTYTVAANNFMLGGGNDYGMLADGQTLVGATDGTLVATVVMSYIRANAPLTIETGRLTIR' A
#
# COMPACT_ATOMS: atom_id res chain seq x y z
N MET A 1 -6.10 -12.48 -20.47
CA MET A 1 -4.87 -11.70 -20.23
C MET A 1 -4.98 -11.07 -18.86
N VAL A 2 -3.90 -11.09 -18.08
CA VAL A 2 -3.81 -10.38 -16.78
C VAL A 2 -3.10 -9.05 -17.03
N ALA A 3 -3.64 -7.95 -16.50
CA ALA A 3 -3.08 -6.60 -16.67
C ALA A 3 -2.96 -5.90 -15.30
N VAL A 4 -1.92 -5.09 -15.13
CA VAL A 4 -1.63 -4.32 -13.91
C VAL A 4 -1.34 -2.86 -14.29
N SER A 5 -1.94 -1.93 -13.54
CA SER A 5 -1.80 -0.48 -13.72
C SER A 5 -1.54 0.19 -12.38
N VAL A 6 -0.85 1.33 -12.39
CA VAL A 6 -0.68 2.25 -11.26
C VAL A 6 -1.35 3.56 -11.65
N GLY A 7 -2.48 3.88 -11.00
CA GLY A 7 -3.39 4.92 -11.49
C GLY A 7 -3.92 4.56 -12.89
N ASP A 8 -3.90 5.53 -13.81
CA ASP A 8 -4.36 5.35 -15.20
C ASP A 8 -3.26 4.83 -16.15
N ALA A 9 -2.04 4.57 -15.65
CA ALA A 9 -0.91 4.12 -16.46
C ALA A 9 -0.59 2.63 -16.23
N PRO A 10 -0.19 1.86 -17.27
CA PRO A 10 0.34 0.52 -17.08
C PRO A 10 1.55 0.51 -16.13
N LEU A 11 1.72 -0.57 -15.37
CA LEU A 11 2.92 -0.77 -14.57
C LEU A 11 4.16 -0.77 -15.48
N ASP A 12 5.14 0.08 -15.16
CA ASP A 12 6.42 0.19 -15.87
C ASP A 12 7.51 -0.55 -15.08
N PRO A 13 8.05 -1.68 -15.60
CA PRO A 13 9.10 -2.44 -14.92
C PRO A 13 10.40 -1.67 -14.68
N ALA A 14 10.66 -0.60 -15.43
CA ALA A 14 11.88 0.21 -15.30
C ALA A 14 11.73 1.34 -14.27
N ARG A 15 10.52 1.58 -13.75
CA ARG A 15 10.23 2.69 -12.83
C ARG A 15 10.28 2.24 -11.37
N THR A 16 10.80 3.12 -10.50
CA THR A 16 10.69 2.97 -9.05
C THR A 16 9.35 3.49 -8.55
N TYR A 17 8.67 2.71 -7.71
CA TYR A 17 7.40 3.06 -7.09
C TYR A 17 7.54 3.10 -5.57
N THR A 18 6.85 4.06 -4.95
CA THR A 18 6.67 4.08 -3.51
C THR A 18 5.46 3.25 -3.14
N VAL A 19 5.64 2.31 -2.21
CA VAL A 19 4.56 1.45 -1.70
C VAL A 19 4.46 1.61 -0.19
N ALA A 20 3.24 1.50 0.34
CA ALA A 20 2.99 1.43 1.78
C ALA A 20 2.59 -0.01 2.13
N ALA A 21 3.22 -0.56 3.17
CA ALA A 21 2.94 -1.90 3.69
C ALA A 21 2.95 -1.88 5.22
N ASN A 22 2.29 -2.86 5.84
CA ASN A 22 2.46 -3.09 7.27
C ASN A 22 3.83 -3.75 7.55
N ASN A 23 4.25 -3.72 8.81
CA ASN A 23 5.54 -4.25 9.25
C ASN A 23 5.68 -5.77 9.04
N PHE A 24 4.59 -6.54 9.09
CA PHE A 24 4.62 -7.98 8.83
C PHE A 24 5.02 -8.28 7.39
N MET A 25 4.44 -7.57 6.41
CA MET A 25 4.79 -7.74 4.99
C MET A 25 6.19 -7.18 4.70
N LEU A 26 6.55 -6.03 5.27
CA LEU A 26 7.90 -5.47 5.14
C LEU A 26 8.98 -6.43 5.68
N GLY A 27 8.65 -7.19 6.72
CA GLY A 27 9.49 -8.26 7.28
C GLY A 27 9.49 -9.57 6.48
N GLY A 28 8.84 -9.62 5.32
CA GLY A 28 8.81 -10.80 4.44
C GLY A 28 7.69 -11.80 4.73
N GLY A 29 6.70 -11.45 5.56
CA GLY A 29 5.54 -12.31 5.81
C GLY A 29 4.79 -12.64 4.51
N ASN A 30 4.33 -13.89 4.36
CA ASN A 30 3.66 -14.41 3.16
C ASN A 30 4.47 -14.25 1.85
N ASP A 31 5.78 -14.48 1.91
CA ASP A 31 6.68 -14.44 0.76
C ASP A 31 6.87 -13.04 0.14
N TYR A 32 6.54 -11.98 0.88
CA TYR A 32 6.77 -10.59 0.50
C TYR A 32 8.21 -10.11 0.76
N GLY A 33 9.19 -11.02 0.77
CA GLY A 33 10.59 -10.71 1.08
C GLY A 33 11.22 -9.65 0.16
N MET A 34 10.77 -9.58 -1.09
CA MET A 34 11.23 -8.59 -2.08
C MET A 34 10.97 -7.14 -1.67
N LEU A 35 10.07 -6.86 -0.73
CA LEU A 35 9.83 -5.48 -0.25
C LEU A 35 11.04 -4.91 0.50
N ALA A 36 11.90 -5.77 1.06
CA ALA A 36 13.12 -5.36 1.75
C ALA A 36 14.24 -4.91 0.79
N ASP A 37 14.14 -5.21 -0.51
CA ASP A 37 15.12 -4.80 -1.52
C ASP A 37 15.01 -3.32 -1.89
N GLY A 38 13.87 -2.68 -1.57
CA GLY A 38 13.62 -1.27 -1.79
C GLY A 38 14.24 -0.36 -0.71
N GLN A 39 14.27 0.95 -0.98
CA GLN A 39 14.64 1.93 0.03
C GLN A 39 13.51 2.07 1.08
N THR A 40 13.79 1.69 2.32
CA THR A 40 12.88 1.92 3.45
C THR A 40 12.76 3.42 3.74
N LEU A 41 11.55 3.97 3.56
CA LEU A 41 11.25 5.38 3.84
C LEU A 41 10.71 5.61 5.27
N VAL A 42 10.07 4.59 5.85
CA VAL A 42 9.54 4.60 7.22
C VAL A 42 9.96 3.28 7.88
N GLY A 43 10.71 3.36 8.98
CA GLY A 43 11.22 2.18 9.69
C GLY A 43 10.12 1.34 10.34
N ALA A 44 10.46 0.09 10.68
CA ALA A 44 9.51 -0.88 11.23
C ALA A 44 8.84 -0.43 12.54
N THR A 45 9.49 0.46 13.29
CA THR A 45 9.00 1.04 14.57
C THR A 45 8.50 2.47 14.43
N ASP A 46 8.70 3.11 13.29
CA ASP A 46 8.45 4.53 13.09
C ASP A 46 7.06 4.78 12.47
N GLY A 47 6.40 3.71 12.02
CA GLY A 47 5.06 3.73 11.48
C GLY A 47 3.96 3.78 12.56
N THR A 48 2.81 4.32 12.18
CA THR A 48 1.60 4.26 13.01
C THR A 48 0.92 2.89 12.89
N LEU A 49 0.28 2.41 13.96
CA LEU A 49 -0.53 1.19 13.91
C LEU A 49 -1.56 1.27 12.77
N VAL A 50 -1.67 0.20 11.98
CA VAL A 50 -2.63 0.12 10.86
C VAL A 50 -4.06 0.45 11.33
N ALA A 51 -4.46 -0.06 12.50
CA ALA A 51 -5.76 0.25 13.10
C ALA A 51 -5.96 1.76 13.32
N THR A 52 -4.93 2.45 13.83
CA THR A 52 -4.97 3.91 14.04
C THR A 52 -5.03 4.68 12.73
N VAL A 53 -4.27 4.26 11.71
CA VAL A 53 -4.32 4.86 10.37
C VAL A 53 -5.73 4.76 9.78
N VAL A 54 -6.33 3.56 9.82
CA VAL A 54 -7.69 3.33 9.31
C VAL A 54 -8.72 4.15 10.09
N MET A 55 -8.67 4.14 11.43
CA MET A 55 -9.60 4.93 12.25
C MET A 55 -9.51 6.42 11.95
N SER A 56 -8.30 6.97 11.83
CA SER A 56 -8.09 8.38 11.52
C SER A 56 -8.62 8.74 10.13
N TYR A 57 -8.40 7.88 9.13
CA TYR A 57 -8.92 8.08 7.78
C TYR A 57 -10.45 8.13 7.78
N ILE A 58 -11.11 7.17 8.44
CA ILE A 58 -12.58 7.10 8.49
C ILE A 58 -13.14 8.36 9.15
N ARG A 59 -12.59 8.78 10.29
CA ARG A 59 -13.05 10.00 10.98
C ARG A 59 -12.91 11.26 10.12
N ALA A 60 -11.82 11.36 9.36
CA ALA A 60 -11.54 12.54 8.53
C ALA A 60 -12.38 12.59 7.25
N ASN A 61 -12.83 11.45 6.73
CA ASN A 61 -13.46 11.35 5.41
C ASN A 61 -14.92 10.84 5.47
N ALA A 62 -15.52 10.76 6.66
CA ALA A 62 -16.91 10.34 6.80
C ALA A 62 -17.88 11.39 6.22
N PRO A 63 -18.99 10.97 5.56
CA PRO A 63 -19.34 9.58 5.23
C PRO A 63 -18.50 9.04 4.06
N LEU A 64 -18.07 7.78 4.17
CA LEU A 64 -17.29 7.14 3.11
C LEU A 64 -18.19 6.82 1.91
N THR A 65 -17.70 7.13 0.72
CA THR A 65 -18.23 6.54 -0.51
C THR A 65 -17.49 5.23 -0.75
N ILE A 66 -18.21 4.12 -0.75
CA ILE A 66 -17.64 2.79 -0.97
C ILE A 66 -17.90 2.39 -2.42
N GLU A 67 -16.85 2.34 -3.23
CA GLU A 67 -16.90 1.69 -4.53
C GLU A 67 -16.63 0.20 -4.35
N THR A 68 -17.58 -0.64 -4.76
CA THR A 68 -17.40 -2.10 -4.77
C THR A 68 -16.85 -2.55 -6.12
N GLY A 69 -15.92 -3.49 -6.12
CA GLY A 69 -15.28 -4.00 -7.34
C GLY A 69 -13.77 -4.14 -7.19
N ARG A 70 -13.05 -3.94 -8.30
CA ARG A 70 -11.58 -3.99 -8.28
C ARG A 70 -11.04 -2.89 -7.38
N LEU A 71 -10.17 -3.27 -6.44
CA LEU A 71 -9.50 -2.34 -5.55
C LEU A 71 -8.67 -1.38 -6.42
N THR A 72 -9.17 -0.17 -6.58
CA THR A 72 -8.53 0.87 -7.40
C THR A 72 -8.14 1.95 -6.42
N ILE A 73 -6.86 2.01 -6.05
CA ILE A 73 -6.32 3.12 -5.26
C ILE A 73 -5.95 4.19 -6.28
N ARG A 74 -6.72 5.28 -6.30
CA ARG A 74 -6.47 6.47 -7.12
C ARG A 74 -5.72 7.51 -6.31
#